data_AF-A0AAE6RLM4-F1
#
_entry.id   AF-A0AAE6RLM4-F1
#
_cell.length_a   1.000
_cell.length_b   1.000
_cell.length_c   1.000
_cell.angle_alpha   90.00
_cell.angle_beta   90.00
_cell.angle_gamma   90.00
#
_symmetry.space_group_name_H-M   'P 1'
#
loop_
_entity.id
_entity.type
_entity.pdbx_description
1 polymer ?
#
loop_
_entity_poly.entity_id
_entity_poly.type
_entity_poly.pdbx_seq_one_letter_code
_entity_poly.pdbx_strand_id
1 'polypeptide(L)'
;MRRPRRPRGRPRRRSTRLRHRPAQEDRPRRPPPARRSAHPSGPDRRTPADTSHPRGAPVVNERNPKNARSLGELVGDLPGLVIELVKAEVASLKNELAGKAKSAGLAVGLFAVAAFFLITGWATLVAFAIIGIASWLPAWLSALIVTVFFLLVAVVLALIGVRTIKKAVPPVPQESIESIKKDIQAFKGVGSYDN
;
A
#
# COMPACT_ATOMS: atom_id res chain seq x y z
N MET A 1 -85.29 -29.24 7.86
CA MET A 1 -85.26 -27.89 7.25
C MET A 1 -83.86 -27.64 6.69
N ARG A 2 -83.57 -27.95 5.41
CA ARG A 2 -83.52 -27.06 4.22
C ARG A 2 -82.63 -25.79 4.38
N ARG A 3 -81.49 -25.81 3.66
CA ARG A 3 -80.46 -24.74 3.45
C ARG A 3 -81.02 -23.55 2.62
N PRO A 4 -80.36 -22.37 2.52
CA PRO A 4 -79.37 -22.12 1.44
C PRO A 4 -78.21 -21.13 1.81
N ARG A 5 -76.96 -21.33 1.37
CA ARG A 5 -76.21 -20.89 0.14
C ARG A 5 -75.43 -19.55 0.27
N ARG A 6 -74.27 -19.54 -0.39
CA ARG A 6 -73.14 -18.57 -0.41
C ARG A 6 -73.49 -17.26 -1.19
N PRO A 7 -72.61 -16.23 -1.22
CA PRO A 7 -71.51 -16.19 -2.22
C PRO A 7 -70.17 -15.65 -1.65
N ARG A 8 -69.00 -16.25 -1.95
CA ARG A 8 -68.09 -15.93 -3.07
C ARG A 8 -67.91 -14.42 -3.32
N GLY A 9 -66.82 -13.87 -2.77
CA GLY A 9 -66.21 -12.61 -3.18
C GLY A 9 -64.71 -12.77 -3.40
N ARG A 10 -64.29 -12.96 -4.64
CA ARG A 10 -62.99 -12.51 -5.17
C ARG A 10 -63.32 -11.63 -6.36
N PRO A 11 -62.65 -10.48 -6.53
CA PRO A 11 -61.82 -10.38 -7.72
C PRO A 11 -60.50 -9.62 -7.55
N ARG A 12 -59.51 -10.17 -8.27
CA ARG A 12 -58.53 -9.50 -9.16
C ARG A 12 -57.63 -8.36 -8.64
N ARG A 13 -56.32 -8.68 -8.70
CA ARG A 13 -55.23 -7.95 -9.37
C ARG A 13 -55.13 -6.44 -9.11
N ARG A 14 -54.08 -6.05 -8.38
CA ARG A 14 -53.19 -4.98 -8.84
C ARG A 14 -51.75 -5.46 -8.81
N SER A 15 -51.27 -5.77 -10.00
CA SER A 15 -49.87 -5.84 -10.37
C SER A 15 -49.27 -4.45 -10.28
N THR A 16 -48.64 -4.11 -9.15
CA THR A 16 -47.73 -2.98 -9.09
C THR A 16 -46.32 -3.52 -9.24
N ARG A 17 -45.93 -3.80 -10.49
CA ARG A 17 -44.52 -3.84 -10.87
C ARG A 17 -43.98 -2.43 -10.73
N LEU A 18 -43.46 -2.08 -9.56
CA LEU A 18 -42.54 -0.96 -9.43
C LEU A 18 -41.20 -1.39 -10.06
N ARG A 19 -41.12 -1.25 -11.38
CA ARG A 19 -39.86 -1.07 -12.09
C ARG A 19 -39.42 0.38 -11.87
N HIS A 20 -38.61 0.61 -10.85
CA HIS A 20 -37.75 1.80 -10.76
C HIS A 20 -36.41 1.30 -10.24
N ARG A 21 -35.47 1.07 -11.15
CA ARG A 21 -34.46 2.03 -11.64
C ARG A 21 -33.13 1.53 -11.06
N PRO A 22 -32.24 0.90 -11.85
CA PRO A 22 -30.90 0.67 -11.35
C PRO A 22 -30.30 2.05 -11.07
N ALA A 23 -29.93 2.29 -9.82
CA ALA A 23 -29.11 3.42 -9.46
C ALA A 23 -27.77 3.23 -10.19
N GLN A 24 -27.67 3.98 -11.28
CA GLN A 24 -26.52 4.12 -12.13
C GLN A 24 -25.39 4.70 -11.29
N GLU A 25 -24.41 3.83 -11.00
CA GLU A 25 -22.97 4.10 -10.91
C GLU A 25 -22.60 5.60 -10.87
N ASP A 26 -22.64 6.20 -9.68
CA ASP A 26 -22.12 7.55 -9.45
C ASP A 26 -20.61 7.45 -9.18
N ARG A 27 -19.85 7.37 -10.28
CA ARG A 27 -18.38 7.51 -10.28
C ARG A 27 -17.97 8.97 -10.53
N PRO A 28 -16.82 9.40 -9.97
CA PRO A 28 -16.56 10.78 -9.58
C PRO A 28 -16.43 11.77 -10.74
N ARG A 29 -17.05 12.93 -10.57
CA ARG A 29 -16.87 14.12 -11.42
C ARG A 29 -15.41 14.57 -11.37
N ARG A 30 -14.72 14.49 -12.51
CA ARG A 30 -13.41 15.12 -12.73
C ARG A 30 -13.56 16.65 -12.67
N PRO A 31 -12.69 17.39 -11.96
CA PRO A 31 -12.60 18.83 -12.13
C PRO A 31 -11.94 19.19 -13.48
N PRO A 32 -12.30 20.33 -14.09
CA PRO A 32 -11.74 20.80 -15.36
C PRO A 32 -10.25 21.21 -15.21
N PRO A 33 -9.45 21.16 -16.30
CA PRO A 33 -8.08 21.64 -16.27
C PRO A 33 -8.05 23.16 -16.10
N ALA A 34 -7.35 23.63 -15.07
CA ALA A 34 -7.11 25.04 -14.84
C ALA A 34 -6.22 25.62 -15.95
N ARG A 35 -6.66 26.79 -16.38
CA ARG A 35 -6.23 27.60 -17.52
C ARG A 35 -4.77 28.05 -17.39
N ARG A 36 -3.97 27.75 -18.41
CA ARG A 36 -2.64 28.31 -18.66
C ARG A 36 -2.79 29.82 -18.90
N SER A 37 -2.27 30.63 -17.98
CA SER A 37 -2.17 32.10 -18.09
C SER A 37 -0.76 32.47 -17.63
N ALA A 38 0.14 32.75 -18.56
CA ALA A 38 0.54 34.10 -18.95
C ALA A 38 1.66 34.67 -18.04
N HIS A 39 2.81 34.78 -18.67
CA HIS A 39 4.09 35.33 -18.24
C HIS A 39 3.95 36.83 -17.92
N PRO A 40 4.43 37.33 -16.76
CA PRO A 40 4.61 38.75 -16.54
C PRO A 40 6.04 39.17 -16.90
N SER A 41 6.08 40.22 -17.71
CA SER A 41 7.21 40.94 -18.26
C SER A 41 8.14 41.54 -17.19
N GLY A 42 9.42 41.69 -17.55
CA GLY A 42 10.51 42.13 -16.67
C GLY A 42 10.47 43.62 -16.25
N PRO A 43 11.37 44.03 -15.35
CA PRO A 43 11.46 45.43 -14.94
C PRO A 43 12.40 46.22 -15.85
N ASP A 44 11.82 47.26 -16.42
CA ASP A 44 12.41 48.44 -17.03
C ASP A 44 13.38 49.13 -16.04
N ARG A 45 14.66 49.26 -16.40
CA ARG A 45 15.65 50.06 -15.65
C ARG A 45 16.26 51.10 -16.56
N ARG A 46 15.74 52.32 -16.41
CA ARG A 46 16.14 53.55 -17.10
C ARG A 46 17.55 53.96 -16.69
N THR A 47 18.35 54.32 -17.70
CA THR A 47 19.54 55.15 -17.58
C THR A 47 19.13 56.60 -17.30
N PRO A 48 19.90 57.33 -16.48
CA PRO A 48 20.41 58.61 -16.97
C PRO A 48 21.92 58.75 -16.78
N ALA A 49 22.56 59.30 -17.81
CA ALA A 49 23.92 59.80 -17.77
C ALA A 49 23.99 61.08 -16.91
N ASP A 50 25.06 61.26 -16.13
CA ASP A 50 25.81 62.51 -16.08
C ASP A 50 27.19 62.28 -15.40
N THR A 51 28.03 63.29 -15.48
CA THR A 51 29.45 63.29 -15.80
C THR A 51 30.26 63.79 -14.61
N SER A 52 31.53 63.36 -14.48
CA SER A 52 32.73 64.21 -14.24
C SER A 52 33.77 63.72 -13.20
N HIS A 53 34.99 63.47 -13.73
CA HIS A 53 36.34 63.75 -13.17
C HIS A 53 36.97 62.84 -12.08
N PRO A 54 38.34 62.80 -11.94
CA PRO A 54 39.37 62.50 -12.94
C PRO A 54 40.41 61.46 -12.44
N ARG A 55 41.41 61.17 -13.28
CA ARG A 55 42.55 60.24 -13.11
C ARG A 55 43.22 60.23 -11.71
N GLY A 56 43.38 59.01 -11.18
CA GLY A 56 44.45 58.60 -10.27
C GLY A 56 45.10 57.32 -10.79
N ALA A 57 46.44 57.26 -10.74
CA ALA A 57 47.33 56.26 -11.32
C ALA A 57 47.02 54.78 -10.93
N PRO A 58 47.52 53.79 -11.70
CA PRO A 58 47.28 52.38 -11.42
C PRO A 58 48.12 51.92 -10.22
N VAL A 59 47.51 51.84 -9.04
CA VAL A 59 48.03 50.98 -7.97
C VAL A 59 47.65 49.54 -8.31
N VAL A 60 48.55 48.90 -9.04
CA VAL A 60 48.60 47.44 -9.17
C VAL A 60 48.93 46.92 -7.77
N ASN A 61 47.90 46.67 -6.96
CA ASN A 61 48.11 45.97 -5.70
C ASN A 61 48.55 44.55 -6.04
N GLU A 62 49.77 44.24 -5.66
CA GLU A 62 50.48 43.02 -5.95
C GLU A 62 49.63 41.82 -5.54
N ARG A 63 49.40 40.94 -6.52
CA ARG A 63 48.85 39.62 -6.31
C ARG A 63 49.72 38.90 -5.28
N ASN A 64 49.26 38.82 -4.04
CA ASN A 64 49.73 37.82 -3.07
C ASN A 64 49.56 36.43 -3.73
N PRO A 65 50.65 35.71 -4.08
CA PRO A 65 50.57 34.48 -4.85
C PRO A 65 50.23 33.24 -3.99
N LYS A 66 49.78 33.42 -2.74
CA LYS A 66 49.34 32.30 -1.87
C LYS A 66 47.90 31.85 -2.10
N ASN A 67 47.22 32.30 -3.16
CA ASN A 67 45.78 32.09 -3.34
C ASN A 67 45.38 31.41 -4.65
N ALA A 68 46.33 30.79 -5.35
CA ALA A 68 45.96 29.73 -6.29
C ALA A 68 45.65 28.49 -5.45
N ARG A 69 44.38 28.32 -5.04
CA ARG A 69 43.94 27.07 -4.42
C ARG A 69 44.44 25.92 -5.29
N SER A 70 45.24 25.06 -4.69
CA SER A 70 45.86 23.95 -5.40
C SER A 70 44.77 23.01 -5.94
N LEU A 71 45.00 22.34 -7.06
CA LEU A 71 44.14 21.25 -7.52
C LEU A 71 43.94 20.18 -6.43
N GLY A 72 44.92 20.03 -5.52
CA GLY A 72 44.81 19.18 -4.34
C GLY A 72 43.81 19.68 -3.28
N GLU A 73 43.51 20.98 -3.25
CA GLU A 73 42.55 21.60 -2.34
C GLU A 73 41.10 21.46 -2.86
N LEU A 74 40.88 21.50 -4.19
CA LEU A 74 39.58 21.15 -4.80
C LEU A 74 39.25 19.65 -4.65
N VAL A 75 40.26 18.78 -4.71
CA VAL A 75 40.08 17.33 -4.46
C VAL A 75 39.84 17.07 -2.97
N GLY A 76 40.39 17.89 -2.06
CA GLY A 76 40.13 17.82 -0.63
C GLY A 76 38.70 18.20 -0.21
N ASP A 77 38.03 19.07 -0.98
CA ASP A 77 36.67 19.55 -0.68
C ASP A 77 35.55 18.62 -1.23
N LEU A 78 35.81 17.87 -2.32
CA LEU A 78 34.86 16.93 -2.94
C LEU A 78 34.23 15.90 -1.97
N PRO A 79 34.98 15.25 -1.06
CA PRO A 79 34.41 14.34 -0.05
C PRO A 79 33.39 15.03 0.85
N GLY A 80 33.62 16.30 1.19
CA GLY A 80 32.72 17.11 2.01
C GLY A 80 31.37 17.34 1.33
N LEU A 81 31.38 17.71 0.04
CA LEU A 81 30.15 17.92 -0.73
C LEU A 81 29.35 16.61 -0.92
N VAL A 82 30.03 15.49 -1.15
CA VAL A 82 29.37 14.18 -1.24
C VAL A 82 28.71 13.81 0.09
N ILE A 83 29.40 14.03 1.21
CA ILE A 83 28.85 13.80 2.56
C ILE A 83 27.64 14.71 2.83
N GLU A 84 27.69 15.97 2.39
CA GLU A 84 26.59 16.92 2.58
C GLU A 84 25.36 16.56 1.73
N LEU A 85 25.55 16.12 0.49
CA LEU A 85 24.49 15.64 -0.37
C LEU A 85 23.83 14.38 0.20
N VAL A 86 24.63 13.42 0.69
CA VAL A 86 24.12 12.21 1.36
C VAL A 86 23.33 12.58 2.61
N LYS A 87 23.80 13.53 3.43
CA LYS A 87 23.06 14.01 4.61
C LYS A 87 21.72 14.64 4.22
N ALA A 88 21.68 15.42 3.14
CA ALA A 88 20.46 16.04 2.63
C ALA A 88 19.48 14.97 2.12
N GLU A 89 19.96 13.98 1.37
CA GLU A 89 19.15 12.87 0.85
C GLU A 89 18.54 12.05 2.00
N VAL A 90 19.34 11.72 3.02
CA VAL A 90 18.87 11.01 4.23
C VAL A 90 17.85 11.85 5.01
N ALA A 91 18.05 13.16 5.12
CA ALA A 91 17.10 14.04 5.78
C ALA A 91 15.76 14.12 5.03
N SER A 92 15.80 14.16 3.69
CA SER A 92 14.61 14.13 2.83
C SER A 92 13.85 12.80 2.97
N LEU A 93 14.57 11.67 2.86
CA LEU A 93 14.04 10.34 3.09
C LEU A 93 13.40 10.21 4.47
N LYS A 94 14.06 10.71 5.51
CA LYS A 94 13.54 10.67 6.88
C LYS A 94 12.22 11.44 7.02
N ASN A 95 12.09 12.59 6.34
CA ASN A 95 10.88 13.39 6.39
C ASN A 95 9.72 12.72 5.64
N GLU A 96 9.99 12.14 4.47
CA GLU A 96 9.00 11.38 3.70
C GLU A 96 8.57 10.09 4.43
N LEU A 97 9.55 9.37 4.99
CA LEU A 97 9.34 8.18 5.80
C LEU A 97 8.55 8.49 7.06
N ALA A 98 8.76 9.63 7.73
CA ALA A 98 8.02 9.98 8.94
C ALA A 98 6.51 10.12 8.67
N GLY A 99 6.13 10.73 7.54
CA GLY A 99 4.72 10.84 7.14
C GLY A 99 4.12 9.49 6.74
N LYS A 100 4.86 8.70 5.95
CA LYS A 100 4.45 7.34 5.55
C LYS A 100 4.38 6.38 6.74
N ALA A 101 5.28 6.50 7.72
CA ALA A 101 5.31 5.66 8.91
C ALA A 101 4.13 5.95 9.85
N LYS A 102 3.72 7.21 10.01
CA LYS A 102 2.53 7.54 10.82
C LYS A 102 1.25 6.95 10.22
N SER A 103 1.07 7.11 8.92
CA SER A 103 -0.10 6.56 8.21
C SER A 103 -0.10 5.03 8.16
N ALA A 104 1.06 4.41 7.90
CA ALA A 104 1.22 2.96 7.98
C ALA A 104 0.99 2.44 9.42
N GLY A 105 1.50 3.13 10.43
CA GLY A 105 1.30 2.78 11.84
C GLY A 105 -0.18 2.84 12.25
N LEU A 106 -0.92 3.86 11.79
CA LEU A 106 -2.36 3.94 12.01
C LEU A 106 -3.10 2.78 11.31
N ALA A 107 -2.74 2.46 10.07
CA ALA A 107 -3.34 1.34 9.34
C ALA A 107 -3.10 0.01 10.06
N VAL A 108 -1.85 -0.27 10.46
CA VAL A 108 -1.50 -1.47 11.23
C VAL A 108 -2.26 -1.52 12.55
N GLY A 109 -2.37 -0.39 13.26
CA GLY A 109 -3.16 -0.29 14.49
C GLY A 109 -4.64 -0.61 14.27
N LEU A 110 -5.26 -0.04 13.23
CA LEU A 110 -6.66 -0.32 12.88
C LEU A 110 -6.86 -1.79 12.47
N PHE A 111 -5.95 -2.37 11.70
CA PHE A 111 -6.01 -3.79 11.34
C PHE A 111 -5.85 -4.70 12.56
N ALA A 112 -5.02 -4.35 13.54
CA ALA A 112 -4.90 -5.10 14.78
C ALA A 112 -6.22 -5.10 15.57
N VAL A 113 -6.88 -3.95 15.69
CA VAL A 113 -8.19 -3.83 16.33
C VAL A 113 -9.26 -4.60 15.56
N ALA A 114 -9.30 -4.46 14.23
CA ALA A 114 -10.23 -5.21 13.39
C ALA A 114 -10.03 -6.72 13.50
N ALA A 115 -8.77 -7.20 13.49
CA ALA A 115 -8.43 -8.60 13.68
C ALA A 115 -8.89 -9.11 15.06
N PHE A 116 -8.68 -8.32 16.12
CA PHE A 116 -9.16 -8.65 17.46
C PHE A 116 -10.68 -8.87 17.48
N PHE A 117 -11.45 -7.94 16.90
CA PHE A 117 -12.91 -8.05 16.82
C PHE A 117 -13.38 -9.20 15.92
N LEU A 118 -12.67 -9.50 14.84
CA LEU A 118 -12.98 -10.65 14.00
C LEU A 118 -12.76 -11.97 14.76
N ILE A 119 -11.66 -12.09 15.52
CA ILE A 119 -11.37 -13.29 16.32
C ILE A 119 -12.40 -13.45 17.45
N THR A 120 -12.69 -12.40 18.20
CA THR A 120 -13.69 -12.45 19.29
C THR A 120 -15.11 -12.64 18.75
N GLY A 121 -15.47 -11.97 17.66
CA GLY A 121 -16.75 -12.15 16.98
C GLY A 121 -16.92 -13.59 16.46
N TRP A 122 -15.86 -14.16 15.88
CA TRP A 122 -15.86 -15.56 15.46
C TRP A 122 -16.08 -16.51 16.64
N ALA A 123 -15.33 -16.35 17.74
CA ALA A 123 -15.52 -17.16 18.95
C ALA A 123 -16.94 -17.05 19.51
N THR A 124 -17.52 -15.84 19.48
CA THR A 124 -18.91 -15.58 19.91
C THR A 124 -19.92 -16.28 19.00
N LEU A 125 -19.72 -16.29 17.68
CA LEU A 125 -20.57 -17.02 16.74
C LEU A 125 -20.50 -18.54 16.96
N VAL A 126 -19.31 -19.08 17.25
CA VAL A 126 -19.14 -20.49 17.61
C VAL A 126 -19.92 -20.81 18.88
N ALA A 127 -19.77 -20.00 19.93
CA ALA A 127 -20.52 -20.17 21.19
C ALA A 127 -22.03 -20.07 20.97
N PHE A 128 -22.50 -19.11 20.17
CA PHE A 128 -23.90 -18.96 19.80
C PHE A 128 -24.44 -20.21 19.09
N ALA A 129 -23.69 -20.78 18.14
CA ALA A 129 -24.07 -22.02 17.47
C ALA A 129 -24.19 -23.19 18.44
N ILE A 130 -23.23 -23.33 19.37
CA ILE A 130 -23.25 -24.39 20.39
C ILE A 130 -24.48 -24.25 21.27
N ILE A 131 -24.76 -23.05 21.79
CA ILE A 131 -25.92 -22.80 22.67
C ILE A 131 -27.24 -23.01 21.90
N GLY A 132 -27.31 -22.57 20.64
CA GLY A 132 -28.48 -22.77 19.78
C GLY A 132 -28.81 -24.25 19.58
N ILE A 133 -27.80 -25.08 19.28
CA ILE A 133 -27.98 -26.54 19.14
C ILE A 133 -28.28 -27.17 20.51
N ALA A 134 -27.67 -26.67 21.58
CA ALA A 134 -27.89 -27.16 22.94
C ALA A 134 -29.31 -26.95 23.48
N SER A 135 -30.16 -26.21 22.75
CA SER A 135 -31.59 -26.12 23.05
C SER A 135 -32.33 -27.45 22.84
N TRP A 136 -31.75 -28.38 22.06
CA TRP A 136 -32.36 -29.68 21.72
C TRP A 136 -31.54 -30.88 22.25
N LEU A 137 -30.28 -30.67 22.65
CA LEU A 137 -29.31 -31.71 22.99
C LEU A 137 -28.40 -31.23 24.14
N PRO A 138 -27.70 -32.12 24.87
CA PRO A 138 -26.72 -31.70 25.87
C PRO A 138 -25.61 -30.79 25.28
N ALA A 139 -25.13 -29.83 26.08
CA ALA A 139 -24.13 -28.86 25.65
C ALA A 139 -22.82 -29.51 25.16
N TRP A 140 -22.39 -30.61 25.79
CA TRP A 140 -21.18 -31.34 25.40
C TRP A 140 -21.28 -31.95 24.00
N LEU A 141 -22.46 -32.49 23.64
CA LEU A 141 -22.70 -33.09 22.32
C LEU A 141 -22.82 -31.99 21.25
N SER A 142 -23.44 -30.87 21.60
CA SER A 142 -23.55 -29.70 20.74
C SER A 142 -22.16 -29.12 20.39
N ALA A 143 -21.27 -29.02 21.38
CA ALA A 143 -19.89 -28.60 21.17
C ALA A 143 -19.16 -29.56 20.22
N LEU A 144 -19.29 -30.88 20.41
CA LEU A 144 -18.67 -31.87 19.52
C LEU A 144 -19.17 -31.75 18.08
N ILE A 145 -20.47 -31.57 17.86
CA ILE A 145 -21.04 -31.41 16.51
C ILE A 145 -20.44 -30.19 15.81
N VAL A 146 -20.39 -29.05 16.51
CA VAL A 146 -19.82 -27.80 15.97
C VAL A 146 -18.32 -27.97 15.67
N THR A 147 -17.57 -28.65 16.56
CA THR A 147 -16.15 -28.95 16.33
C THR A 147 -15.94 -29.81 15.10
N VAL A 148 -16.72 -30.89 14.93
CA VAL A 148 -16.62 -31.77 13.75
C VAL A 148 -16.96 -31.01 12.47
N PHE A 149 -17.97 -30.13 12.50
CA PHE A 149 -18.30 -29.26 11.38
C PHE A 149 -17.10 -28.37 10.99
N PHE A 150 -16.47 -27.70 11.95
CA PHE A 150 -15.29 -26.88 11.67
C PHE A 150 -14.10 -27.68 11.15
N LEU A 151 -13.87 -28.89 11.67
CA LEU A 151 -12.82 -29.77 11.18
C LEU A 151 -13.07 -30.16 9.71
N LEU A 152 -14.31 -30.47 9.35
CA LEU A 152 -14.68 -30.78 7.98
C LEU A 152 -14.42 -29.59 7.05
N VAL A 153 -14.86 -28.39 7.44
CA VAL A 153 -14.59 -27.15 6.69
C VAL A 153 -13.08 -26.91 6.55
N ALA A 154 -12.31 -27.09 7.63
CA ALA A 154 -10.86 -26.92 7.63
C ALA A 154 -10.18 -27.91 6.65
N VAL A 155 -10.59 -29.17 6.63
CA VAL A 155 -10.08 -30.17 5.68
C VAL A 155 -10.40 -29.75 4.25
N VAL A 156 -11.63 -29.32 3.96
CA VAL A 156 -12.01 -28.85 2.61
C VAL A 156 -11.18 -27.64 2.18
N LEU A 157 -11.04 -26.64 3.05
CA LEU A 157 -10.22 -25.46 2.77
C LEU A 157 -8.74 -25.81 2.58
N ALA A 158 -8.19 -26.72 3.39
CA ALA A 158 -6.81 -27.20 3.23
C ALA A 158 -6.61 -27.91 1.89
N LEU A 159 -7.55 -28.78 1.48
CA LEU A 159 -7.50 -29.44 0.18
C LEU A 159 -7.60 -28.45 -0.98
N ILE A 160 -8.45 -27.44 -0.88
CA ILE A 160 -8.53 -26.35 -1.86
C ILE A 160 -7.21 -25.57 -1.90
N GLY A 161 -6.68 -25.17 -0.75
CA GLY A 161 -5.41 -24.45 -0.64
C GLY A 161 -4.25 -25.22 -1.29
N VAL A 162 -4.11 -26.50 -0.97
CA VAL A 162 -3.10 -27.39 -1.57
C VAL A 162 -3.29 -27.48 -3.09
N ARG A 163 -4.52 -27.61 -3.58
CA ARG A 163 -4.80 -27.65 -5.03
C ARG A 163 -4.47 -26.31 -5.70
N THR A 164 -4.78 -25.19 -5.06
CA THR A 164 -4.48 -23.85 -5.57
C THR A 164 -2.98 -23.61 -5.65
N ILE A 165 -2.23 -23.97 -4.60
CA ILE A 165 -0.76 -23.87 -4.61
C ILE A 165 -0.17 -24.77 -5.70
N LYS A 166 -0.62 -26.02 -5.80
CA LYS A 166 -0.15 -26.95 -6.85
C LYS A 166 -0.44 -26.48 -8.28
N LYS A 167 -1.48 -25.67 -8.49
CA LYS A 167 -1.80 -25.06 -9.79
C LYS A 167 -1.02 -23.78 -10.04
N ALA A 168 -0.78 -22.98 -9.00
CA ALA A 168 -0.10 -21.70 -9.08
C ALA A 168 1.43 -21.82 -9.15
N VAL A 169 1.98 -22.91 -8.59
CA VAL A 169 3.42 -23.21 -8.66
C VAL A 169 3.64 -24.10 -9.89
N PRO A 170 4.26 -23.58 -10.98
CA PRO A 170 4.67 -24.44 -12.10
C PRO A 170 5.61 -25.54 -11.60
N PRO A 171 5.64 -26.73 -12.23
CA PRO A 171 6.60 -27.76 -11.87
C PRO A 171 8.00 -27.14 -11.89
N VAL A 172 8.64 -27.10 -10.72
CA VAL A 172 9.97 -26.49 -10.55
C VAL A 172 10.92 -27.16 -11.55
N PRO A 173 11.52 -26.42 -12.50
CA PRO A 173 12.47 -27.00 -13.44
C PRO A 173 13.59 -27.70 -12.65
N GLN A 174 13.95 -28.92 -13.05
CA GLN A 174 14.99 -29.69 -12.35
C GLN A 174 16.31 -28.91 -12.30
N GLU A 175 16.61 -28.14 -13.35
CA GLU A 175 17.77 -27.24 -13.42
C GLU A 175 17.72 -26.13 -12.36
N SER A 176 16.55 -25.59 -12.01
CA SER A 176 16.42 -24.59 -10.95
C SER A 176 16.63 -25.19 -9.56
N ILE A 177 16.31 -26.47 -9.37
CA ILE A 177 16.61 -27.18 -8.13
C ILE A 177 18.11 -27.49 -8.04
N GLU A 178 18.74 -27.87 -9.16
CA GLU A 178 20.19 -28.10 -9.23
C GLU A 178 20.99 -26.83 -9.01
N SER A 179 20.56 -25.69 -9.59
CA SER A 179 21.23 -24.40 -9.36
C SER A 179 21.12 -23.96 -7.91
N ILE A 180 19.95 -24.08 -7.27
CA ILE A 180 19.78 -23.78 -5.84
C ILE A 180 20.59 -24.74 -4.97
N LYS A 181 20.66 -26.02 -5.32
CA LYS A 181 21.53 -26.99 -4.63
C LYS A 181 23.00 -26.65 -4.78
N LYS A 182 23.42 -26.16 -5.95
CA LYS A 182 24.79 -25.73 -6.22
C LYS A 182 25.13 -24.46 -5.44
N ASP A 183 24.20 -23.51 -5.38
CA ASP A 183 24.34 -22.28 -4.58
C ASP A 183 24.41 -22.56 -3.08
N ILE A 184 23.60 -23.50 -2.57
CA ILE A 184 23.65 -23.95 -1.17
C ILE A 184 24.95 -24.70 -0.88
N GLN A 185 25.45 -25.51 -1.81
CA GLN A 185 26.73 -26.22 -1.67
C GLN A 185 27.93 -25.26 -1.72
N ALA A 186 27.87 -24.24 -2.58
CA ALA A 186 28.86 -23.17 -2.63
C ALA A 186 28.87 -22.37 -1.32
N PHE A 187 27.70 -22.03 -0.78
CA PHE A 187 27.58 -21.35 0.51
C PHE A 187 28.06 -22.21 1.70
N LYS A 188 27.95 -23.53 1.58
CA LYS A 188 28.48 -24.49 2.57
C LYS A 188 29.99 -24.79 2.37
N GLY A 189 30.65 -24.16 1.40
CA GLY A 189 32.09 -24.31 1.19
C GLY A 189 32.54 -25.65 0.61
N VAL A 190 31.63 -26.45 0.04
CA VAL A 190 31.90 -27.77 -0.56
C VAL A 190 31.91 -27.75 -2.10
N GLY A 191 32.00 -26.57 -2.72
CA GLY A 191 32.04 -26.45 -4.17
C GLY A 191 33.35 -26.97 -4.75
N SER A 192 33.33 -28.12 -5.44
CA SER A 192 34.39 -28.46 -6.41
C SER A 192 34.27 -27.52 -7.60
N TYR A 193 35.32 -26.73 -7.80
CA TYR A 193 35.57 -26.03 -9.04
C TYR A 193 36.31 -27.03 -9.95
N ASP A 194 35.58 -27.64 -10.88
CA ASP A 194 36.24 -28.30 -12.00
C ASP A 194 36.88 -27.20 -12.85
N ASN A 195 38.23 -27.21 -12.91
CA ASN A 195 39.04 -26.37 -13.78
C ASN A 195 39.24 -27.04 -15.15
#